data_AF-A0A7Z7BXB2-F1
#
_entry.id   AF-A0A7Z7BXB2-F1
#
_cell.length_a   1.000
_cell.length_b   1.000
_cell.length_c   1.000
_cell.angle_alpha   90.00
_cell.angle_beta   90.00
_cell.angle_gamma   90.00
#
_symmetry.space_group_name_H-M   'P 1'
#
loop_
_entity.id
_entity.type
_entity.pdbx_description
1 polymer ?
#
loop_
_entity_poly.entity_id
_entity_poly.type
_entity_poly.pdbx_seq_one_letter_code
_entity_poly.pdbx_strand_id
1 'polypeptide(L)'
;MNVDPAIVAPGDVVTVSADPPECDLNYEPGHQYIIRLRAVGVSSPPIRADVDRDGRFSTALPIPADFPLGPATVDVTGSPYDECGKSGSGSCAGYTVAVEVR
;
A
#
# COMPACT_ATOMS: atom_id res chain seq x y z
N MET A 1 6.25 -3.33 -5.20
CA MET A 1 5.90 -2.72 -3.91
C MET A 1 6.72 -3.39 -2.81
N ASN A 2 7.21 -2.60 -1.86
CA ASN A 2 8.06 -3.03 -0.76
C ASN A 2 7.57 -2.42 0.57
N VAL A 3 7.83 -3.12 1.67
CA VAL A 3 7.66 -2.60 3.03
C VAL A 3 8.94 -2.81 3.82
N ASP A 4 9.40 -1.79 4.53
CA ASP A 4 10.62 -1.85 5.33
C ASP A 4 10.44 -1.13 6.68
N PRO A 5 10.67 -1.80 7.82
CA PRO A 5 10.95 -3.24 7.94
C PRO A 5 9.69 -4.09 7.65
N ALA A 6 9.90 -5.34 7.21
CA ALA A 6 8.81 -6.29 6.95
C ALA A 6 8.25 -6.97 8.21
N ILE A 7 8.89 -6.73 9.36
CA ILE A 7 8.50 -7.25 10.68
C ILE A 7 8.47 -6.07 11.64
N VAL A 8 7.34 -5.87 12.32
CA VAL A 8 7.09 -4.71 13.19
C VAL A 8 6.27 -5.06 14.42
N ALA A 9 6.31 -4.20 15.42
CA ALA A 9 5.43 -4.22 16.57
C ALA A 9 4.27 -3.21 16.42
N PRO A 10 3.14 -3.40 17.13
CA PRO A 10 2.14 -2.35 17.29
C PRO A 10 2.75 -1.05 17.83
N GLY A 11 2.43 0.07 17.20
CA GLY A 11 3.01 1.38 17.51
C GLY A 11 4.25 1.75 16.70
N ASP A 12 4.82 0.82 15.93
CA ASP A 12 5.94 1.11 15.03
C ASP A 12 5.50 1.92 13.79
N VAL A 13 6.48 2.37 13.02
CA VAL A 13 6.29 2.99 11.71
C VAL A 13 7.07 2.19 10.67
N VAL A 14 6.41 1.83 9.57
CA VAL A 14 7.06 1.21 8.40
C VAL A 14 7.10 2.17 7.22
N THR A 15 8.07 1.97 6.34
CA THR A 15 8.11 2.64 5.03
C THR A 15 7.46 1.73 4.01
N VAL A 16 6.42 2.23 3.33
CA VAL A 16 5.80 1.56 2.18
C VAL A 16 6.21 2.31 0.93
N SER A 17 6.75 1.59 -0.04
CA SER A 17 7.26 2.20 -1.27
C SER A 17 7.01 1.32 -2.50
N ALA A 18 7.01 1.96 -3.66
CA ALA A 18 7.05 1.26 -4.93
C ALA A 18 7.75 2.11 -5.99
N ASP A 19 8.47 1.43 -6.86
CA ASP A 19 9.02 2.00 -8.07
C ASP A 19 7.90 2.30 -9.09
N PRO A 20 8.15 3.20 -10.05
CA PRO A 20 7.23 3.42 -11.16
C PRO A 20 6.94 2.10 -11.88
N PRO A 21 5.69 1.83 -12.25
CA PRO A 21 5.39 0.70 -13.12
C PRO A 21 5.94 0.91 -14.54
N GLU A 22 6.01 -0.17 -15.31
CA GLU A 22 6.52 -0.13 -16.69
C GLU A 22 5.61 0.64 -17.65
N CYS A 23 4.31 0.74 -17.33
CA CYS A 23 3.39 1.59 -18.07
C CYS A 23 3.45 3.02 -17.54
N ASP A 24 3.47 4.01 -18.45
CA ASP A 24 3.33 5.40 -18.07
C ASP A 24 1.90 5.65 -17.56
N LEU A 25 1.78 5.89 -16.26
CA LEU A 25 0.50 6.21 -15.62
C LEU A 25 0.09 7.67 -15.82
N ASN A 26 1.05 8.55 -16.12
CA ASN A 26 0.87 9.98 -16.36
C ASN A 26 -0.10 10.65 -15.37
N TYR A 27 0.13 10.49 -14.06
CA TYR A 27 -0.74 11.09 -13.04
C TYR A 27 -0.72 12.62 -13.10
N GLU A 28 -1.89 13.23 -12.88
CA GLU A 28 -1.97 14.67 -12.66
C GLU A 28 -1.28 15.05 -11.33
N PRO A 29 -0.66 16.24 -11.25
CA PRO A 29 -0.09 16.74 -10.00
C PRO A 29 -1.12 16.70 -8.86
N GLY A 30 -0.71 16.17 -7.70
CA GLY A 30 -1.58 16.03 -6.53
C GLY A 30 -2.40 14.75 -6.48
N HIS A 31 -2.16 13.80 -7.40
CA HIS A 31 -2.68 12.44 -7.25
C HIS A 31 -2.15 11.79 -5.96
N GLN A 32 -3.04 11.07 -5.27
CA GLN A 32 -2.72 10.42 -4.00
C GLN A 32 -3.21 8.99 -3.98
N TYR A 33 -2.41 8.12 -3.36
CA TYR A 33 -2.85 6.79 -2.98
C TYR A 33 -3.43 6.77 -1.57
N ILE A 34 -4.30 5.79 -1.34
CA ILE A 34 -4.83 5.45 -0.02
C ILE A 34 -4.18 4.15 0.41
N ILE A 35 -3.48 4.18 1.55
CA ILE A 35 -2.79 3.02 2.11
C ILE A 35 -3.46 2.59 3.40
N ARG A 36 -3.65 1.28 3.58
CA ARG A 36 -4.20 0.66 4.80
C ARG A 36 -3.39 -0.56 5.18
N LEU A 37 -3.38 -0.85 6.47
CA LEU A 37 -2.93 -2.12 7.03
C LEU A 37 -4.16 -2.98 7.34
N ARG A 38 -4.17 -4.23 6.89
CA ARG A 38 -5.27 -5.18 7.10
C ARG A 38 -4.78 -6.46 7.75
N ALA A 39 -5.55 -6.94 8.72
CA ALA A 39 -5.44 -8.27 9.31
C ALA A 39 -6.84 -8.91 9.32
N VAL A 40 -6.95 -10.17 9.75
CA VAL A 40 -8.24 -10.87 9.79
C VAL A 40 -9.22 -10.11 10.69
N GLY A 41 -10.28 -9.55 10.09
CA GLY A 41 -11.32 -8.82 10.80
C GLY A 41 -10.95 -7.42 11.29
N VAL A 42 -9.75 -6.92 10.98
CA VAL A 42 -9.25 -5.60 11.43
C VAL A 42 -8.62 -4.82 10.27
N SER A 43 -8.91 -3.53 10.20
CA SER A 43 -8.28 -2.59 9.26
C SER A 43 -7.81 -1.36 10.03
N SER A 44 -6.61 -0.90 9.75
CA SER A 44 -6.15 0.40 10.24
C SER A 44 -6.95 1.54 9.59
N PRO A 45 -6.94 2.74 10.20
CA PRO A 45 -7.32 3.95 9.51
C PRO A 45 -6.49 4.12 8.21
N PRO A 46 -7.09 4.65 7.13
CA PRO A 46 -6.37 4.96 5.91
C PRO A 46 -5.42 6.14 6.10
N ILE A 47 -4.26 6.07 5.45
CA ILE A 47 -3.39 7.22 5.21
C ILE A 47 -3.40 7.60 3.74
N ARG A 48 -3.00 8.83 3.44
CA ARG A 48 -2.79 9.31 2.08
C ARG A 48 -1.29 9.36 1.80
N ALA A 49 -0.90 8.92 0.61
CA ALA A 49 0.47 9.00 0.12
C ALA A 49 0.49 9.83 -1.15
N ASP A 50 1.40 10.80 -1.22
CA ASP A 50 1.64 11.52 -2.47
C ASP A 50 2.33 10.60 -3.46
N VAL A 51 1.95 10.74 -4.73
CA VAL A 51 2.43 9.90 -5.82
C VAL A 51 3.05 10.79 -6.88
N ASP A 52 4.24 10.43 -7.31
CA ASP A 52 4.91 11.09 -8.43
C ASP A 52 4.13 10.84 -9.73
N ARG A 53 4.35 11.68 -10.75
CA ARG A 53 3.64 11.58 -12.03
C ARG A 53 3.80 10.22 -12.71
N ASP A 54 4.94 9.58 -12.51
CA ASP A 54 5.28 8.26 -13.04
C ASP A 54 4.70 7.10 -12.21
N GLY A 55 4.05 7.39 -11.07
CA GLY A 55 3.45 6.39 -10.20
C GLY A 55 4.33 5.91 -9.06
N ARG A 56 5.56 6.43 -8.94
CA ARG A 56 6.44 6.17 -7.79
C ARG A 56 5.84 6.77 -6.53
N PHE A 57 6.01 6.08 -5.40
CA PHE A 57 5.75 6.67 -4.09
C PHE A 57 6.60 6.04 -2.99
N SER A 58 6.76 6.78 -1.89
CA SER A 58 7.34 6.29 -0.65
C SER A 58 6.69 7.05 0.51
N THR A 59 6.10 6.34 1.46
CA THR A 59 5.44 6.97 2.61
C THR A 59 5.62 6.18 3.90
N ALA A 60 5.47 6.87 5.02
CA ALA A 60 5.44 6.28 6.34
C ALA A 60 4.03 5.80 6.69
N LEU A 61 3.90 4.54 7.07
CA LEU A 61 2.67 3.91 7.54
C LEU A 61 2.80 3.59 9.04
N PRO A 62 2.06 4.28 9.93
CA PRO A 62 2.02 3.92 11.34
C PRO A 62 1.22 2.64 11.55
N ILE A 63 1.76 1.73 12.37
CA ILE A 63 1.07 0.53 12.85
C ILE A 63 0.29 0.94 14.11
N PRO A 64 -1.06 0.81 14.14
CA PRO A 64 -1.83 1.15 15.33
C PRO A 64 -1.33 0.39 16.57
N ALA A 65 -1.30 1.06 17.72
CA ALA A 65 -0.81 0.46 18.97
C ALA A 65 -1.68 -0.71 19.47
N ASP A 66 -2.94 -0.78 19.01
CA ASP A 66 -3.91 -1.84 19.28
C ASP A 66 -4.05 -2.84 18.12
N PHE A 67 -3.18 -2.77 17.11
CA PHE A 67 -3.26 -3.66 15.96
C PHE A 67 -2.95 -5.11 16.38
N PRO A 68 -3.72 -6.11 15.89
CA PRO A 68 -3.51 -7.50 16.26
C PRO A 68 -2.15 -8.02 15.79
N LEU A 69 -1.56 -8.89 16.60
CA LEU A 69 -0.36 -9.63 16.21
C LEU A 69 -0.68 -10.70 15.17
N GLY A 70 0.30 -10.99 14.33
CA GLY A 70 0.30 -12.01 13.30
C GLY A 70 0.43 -11.44 11.88
N PRO A 71 0.08 -12.27 10.89
CA PRO A 71 0.15 -11.88 9.49
C PRO A 71 -0.80 -10.73 9.17
N ALA A 72 -0.25 -9.70 8.54
CA ALA A 72 -0.99 -8.57 8.02
C ALA A 72 -0.61 -8.29 6.57
N THR A 73 -1.39 -7.43 5.93
CA THR A 73 -1.21 -7.03 4.53
C THR A 73 -1.38 -5.53 4.45
N VAL A 74 -0.41 -4.85 3.86
CA VAL A 74 -0.60 -3.47 3.44
C VAL A 74 -1.27 -3.49 2.08
N ASP A 75 -2.33 -2.72 1.92
CA ASP A 75 -2.99 -2.48 0.64
C ASP A 75 -2.95 -1.01 0.25
N VAL A 76 -2.74 -0.79 -1.05
CA VAL A 76 -2.76 0.54 -1.68
C VAL A 76 -3.90 0.56 -2.69
N THR A 77 -4.70 1.61 -2.63
CA THR A 77 -5.78 1.91 -3.57
C THR A 77 -5.64 3.34 -4.08
N GLY A 78 -6.39 3.71 -5.12
CA GLY A 78 -6.21 4.93 -5.89
C GLY A 78 -5.29 4.74 -7.11
N SER A 79 -4.98 3.50 -7.49
CA SER A 79 -4.16 3.20 -8.67
C SER A 79 -5.01 2.61 -9.81
N PRO A 80 -4.62 2.73 -11.09
CA PRO A 80 -5.24 2.00 -12.19
C PRO A 80 -5.24 0.47 -12.01
N TYR A 81 -4.35 -0.06 -11.16
CA TYR A 81 -4.37 -1.49 -10.81
C TYR A 81 -5.65 -1.90 -10.08
N ASP A 82 -6.35 -0.97 -9.43
CA ASP A 82 -7.64 -1.21 -8.77
C ASP A 82 -8.74 -1.55 -9.79
N GLU A 83 -8.57 -1.13 -11.05
CA GLU A 83 -9.50 -1.38 -12.15
C GLU A 83 -9.09 -2.57 -13.02
N CYS A 84 -7.94 -3.17 -12.72
CA CYS A 84 -7.42 -4.34 -13.41
C CYS A 84 -8.43 -5.49 -13.20
N GLY A 85 -9.16 -5.84 -14.26
CA GLY A 85 -10.28 -6.79 -14.22
C GLY A 85 -11.55 -6.31 -14.94
N LYS A 86 -11.72 -5.01 -15.18
CA LYS A 86 -12.86 -4.48 -15.97
C LYS A 86 -12.71 -4.66 -17.48
N SER A 87 -11.47 -4.84 -17.97
CA SER A 87 -11.13 -4.91 -19.41
C SER A 87 -10.47 -6.23 -19.86
N GLY A 88 -10.27 -7.19 -18.95
CA GLY A 88 -9.99 -8.60 -19.31
C GLY A 88 -8.56 -9.02 -19.71
N SER A 89 -7.49 -8.26 -19.45
CA SER A 89 -6.13 -8.68 -19.91
C SER A 89 -4.93 -8.33 -19.02
N GLY A 90 -5.12 -7.93 -17.75
CA GLY A 90 -4.01 -7.67 -16.82
C GLY A 90 -4.00 -8.60 -15.61
N SER A 91 -2.81 -8.99 -15.14
CA SER A 91 -2.65 -9.72 -13.88
C SER A 91 -3.05 -8.79 -12.72
N CYS A 92 -4.17 -9.11 -12.06
CA CYS A 92 -4.72 -8.38 -10.92
C CYS A 92 -3.90 -8.55 -9.64
N ALA A 93 -2.58 -8.35 -9.70
CA ALA A 93 -1.79 -8.15 -8.51
C ALA A 93 -2.13 -6.74 -8.00
N GLY A 94 -3.22 -6.62 -7.22
CA GLY A 94 -3.49 -5.41 -6.46
C GLY A 94 -2.21 -5.01 -5.70
N TYR A 95 -2.00 -3.71 -5.49
CA TYR A 95 -0.84 -3.22 -4.77
C TYR A 95 -0.93 -3.66 -3.30
N THR A 96 -0.43 -4.87 -3.02
CA THR A 96 -0.40 -5.44 -1.69
C THR A 96 0.98 -6.01 -1.38
N VAL A 97 1.35 -5.95 -0.11
CA VAL A 97 2.59 -6.56 0.40
C VAL A 97 2.33 -7.10 1.80
N ALA A 98 2.90 -8.26 2.10
CA ALA A 98 2.79 -8.86 3.42
C ALA A 98 3.69 -8.12 4.42
N VAL A 99 3.22 -8.02 5.66
CA VAL A 99 3.98 -7.54 6.82
C VAL A 99 3.61 -8.41 8.01
N GLU A 100 4.59 -8.76 8.84
CA GLU A 100 4.38 -9.53 10.06
C GLU A 100 4.34 -8.57 11.26
N VAL A 101 3.26 -8.61 12.04
CA VAL A 101 3.14 -7.84 13.28
C VAL A 101 3.41 -8.75 14.47
N ARG A 102 4.44 -8.51 15.28
CA ARG A 102 4.78 -9.38 16.42
C ARG A 102 5.45 -8.66 17.57
#